data_AF-A0A383AUP3-F1
#
_entry.id   AF-A0A383AUP3-F1
#
_cell.length_a   1.000
_cell.length_b   1.000
_cell.length_c   1.000
_cell.angle_alpha   90.00
_cell.angle_beta   90.00
_cell.angle_gamma   90.00
#
_symmetry.space_group_name_H-M   'P 1'
#
loop_
_entity.id
_entity.type
_entity.pdbx_description
1 polymer ?
#
loop_
_entity_poly.entity_id
_entity_poly.type
_entity_poly.pdbx_seq_one_letter_code
_entity_poly.pdbx_strand_id
1 'polypeptide(L)'
;MLGRKQEINLKLNQITDGLVIVIAFWISHKLRYDNYGGIWPDDVKIPAFKDFIWIMSIIVPFTPLVLEITGYYHHPLQKTILLSLKQYAKTLIIIGVLIGGCVVFFQKGAQSRGVLILLTLIGGGMLLAKEYLLKKFIRRQVNLGKWQEEVILAGDVEEMKNFEDRLESELSFGLKVVKKINLENSESEDLVKSLHEYSVNRVFFAAKHVSF
;
A
#
# COMPACT_ATOMS: atom_id res chain seq x y z
N MET A 1 14.01 -8.76 -12.48
CA MET A 1 13.70 -7.32 -12.62
C MET A 1 12.37 -6.89 -11.98
N LEU A 2 11.38 -7.78 -11.83
CA LEU A 2 10.08 -7.47 -11.20
C LEU A 2 10.19 -7.09 -9.71
N GLY A 3 11.04 -7.78 -8.94
CA GLY A 3 11.27 -7.46 -7.52
C GLY A 3 11.78 -6.04 -7.28
N ARG A 4 12.74 -5.56 -8.10
CA ARG A 4 13.29 -4.20 -7.97
C ARG A 4 12.24 -3.11 -8.22
N LYS A 5 11.30 -3.34 -9.16
CA LYS A 5 10.18 -2.41 -9.39
C LYS A 5 9.21 -2.39 -8.19
N GLN A 6 8.94 -3.55 -7.60
CA GLN A 6 8.09 -3.66 -6.41
C GLN A 6 8.72 -2.97 -5.19
N GLU A 7 10.03 -3.14 -4.97
CA GLU A 7 10.76 -2.46 -3.91
C GLU A 7 10.77 -0.94 -4.08
N ILE A 8 10.98 -0.43 -5.31
CA ILE A 8 10.94 1.01 -5.58
C ILE A 8 9.54 1.57 -5.27
N ASN A 9 8.48 0.89 -5.72
CA ASN A 9 7.11 1.31 -5.43
C ASN A 9 6.80 1.29 -3.93
N LEU A 10 7.28 0.27 -3.21
CA LEU A 10 7.13 0.19 -1.76
C LEU A 10 7.81 1.37 -1.06
N LYS A 11 9.06 1.67 -1.42
CA LYS A 11 9.81 2.82 -0.86
C LYS A 11 9.12 4.15 -1.15
N LEU A 12 8.62 4.36 -2.37
CA LEU A 12 7.84 5.55 -2.71
C LEU A 12 6.56 5.66 -1.86
N ASN A 13 5.89 4.53 -1.61
CA ASN A 13 4.69 4.49 -0.80
C ASN A 13 4.99 4.86 0.67
N GLN A 14 6.11 4.38 1.21
CA GLN A 14 6.59 4.71 2.55
C GLN A 14 6.96 6.19 2.70
N ILE A 15 7.67 6.76 1.73
CA ILE A 15 7.99 8.20 1.71
C ILE A 15 6.70 9.02 1.69
N THR A 16 5.73 8.61 0.87
CA THR A 16 4.42 9.27 0.80
C THR A 16 3.69 9.20 2.14
N ASP A 17 3.71 8.04 2.81
CA ASP A 17 3.09 7.91 4.15
C ASP A 17 3.80 8.73 5.21
N GLY A 18 5.13 8.83 5.16
CA GLY A 18 5.89 9.76 6.01
C GLY A 18 5.43 11.21 5.83
N LEU A 19 5.23 11.66 4.58
CA LEU A 19 4.70 12.99 4.30
C LEU A 19 3.26 13.18 4.80
N VAL A 20 2.40 12.18 4.61
CA VAL A 20 1.03 12.19 5.15
C VAL A 20 1.05 12.35 6.66
N ILE A 21 1.95 11.66 7.36
CA ILE A 21 2.11 11.76 8.81
C ILE A 21 2.59 13.16 9.23
N VAL A 22 3.53 13.78 8.50
CA VAL A 22 3.97 15.16 8.77
C VAL A 22 2.78 16.13 8.65
N ILE A 23 2.00 16.02 7.58
CA ILE A 23 0.83 16.89 7.34
C ILE A 23 -0.23 16.65 8.41
N ALA A 24 -0.52 15.39 8.74
CA ALA A 24 -1.48 15.03 9.78
C ALA A 24 -1.05 15.56 11.16
N PHE A 25 0.25 15.52 11.46
CA PHE A 25 0.81 16.08 12.69
C PHE A 25 0.62 17.59 12.75
N TRP A 26 0.94 18.30 11.67
CA TRP A 26 0.77 19.75 11.59
C TRP A 26 -0.70 20.16 11.79
N ILE A 27 -1.63 19.47 11.13
CA ILE A 27 -3.08 19.71 11.29
C ILE A 27 -3.51 19.44 12.73
N SER A 28 -3.04 18.34 13.33
CA SER A 28 -3.37 17.95 14.70
C SER A 28 -2.86 18.93 15.74
N HIS A 29 -1.62 19.41 15.58
CA HIS A 29 -1.03 20.44 16.42
C HIS A 29 -1.80 21.75 16.29
N LYS A 30 -2.08 22.20 15.06
CA LYS A 30 -2.83 23.43 14.80
C LYS A 30 -4.23 23.40 15.41
N LEU A 31 -4.98 22.32 15.21
CA LEU A 31 -6.32 22.15 15.80
C LEU A 31 -6.28 22.24 17.33
N ARG A 32 -5.24 21.67 17.96
CA ARG A 32 -5.08 21.74 19.42
C ARG A 32 -4.57 23.10 19.91
N TYR A 33 -3.71 23.75 19.14
CA TYR A 33 -3.11 25.05 19.46
C TYR A 33 -4.14 26.17 19.39
N ASP A 34 -4.93 26.19 18.32
CA ASP A 34 -5.98 27.20 18.09
C ASP A 34 -7.28 26.88 18.85
N ASN A 35 -7.30 25.80 19.63
CA ASN A 35 -8.49 25.26 20.32
C ASN A 35 -9.73 25.20 19.41
N TYR A 36 -9.56 24.72 18.18
CA TYR A 36 -10.61 24.75 17.18
C TYR A 36 -11.82 23.93 17.64
N GLY A 37 -12.99 24.59 17.76
CA GLY A 37 -14.22 23.98 18.26
C GLY A 37 -14.41 24.03 19.78
N GLY A 38 -13.52 24.67 20.55
CA GLY A 38 -13.68 24.87 22.00
C GLY A 38 -13.72 23.57 22.82
N ILE A 39 -13.18 22.47 22.25
CA ILE A 39 -13.26 21.13 22.83
C ILE A 39 -12.31 21.01 24.04
N TRP A 40 -11.25 21.82 24.09
CA TRP A 40 -10.23 21.75 25.13
C TRP A 40 -10.36 22.93 26.12
N PRO A 41 -10.00 22.74 27.40
CA PRO A 41 -9.95 23.83 28.36
C PRO A 41 -8.91 24.87 27.95
N ASP A 42 -9.28 26.15 27.97
CA ASP A 42 -8.41 27.28 27.58
C ASP A 42 -7.18 27.44 28.50
N ASP A 43 -7.29 26.93 29.73
CA ASP A 43 -6.24 26.98 30.75
C ASP A 43 -5.04 26.09 30.40
N VAL A 44 -5.22 25.10 29.52
CA VAL A 44 -4.19 24.13 29.15
C VAL A 44 -3.52 24.53 27.84
N LYS A 45 -2.52 25.40 27.95
CA LYS A 45 -1.66 25.82 26.83
C LYS A 45 -0.72 24.69 26.42
N ILE A 46 -0.68 24.38 25.13
CA ILE A 46 0.25 23.39 24.59
C ILE A 46 1.59 24.02 24.17
N PRO A 47 2.69 23.25 24.21
CA PRO A 47 3.99 23.73 23.74
C PRO A 47 3.99 24.12 22.26
N ALA A 48 4.98 24.91 21.87
CA ALA A 48 5.16 25.30 20.48
C ALA A 48 5.49 24.08 19.60
N PHE A 49 5.23 24.19 18.30
CA PHE A 49 5.52 23.11 17.34
C PHE A 49 6.98 22.61 17.42
N LYS A 50 7.93 23.51 17.68
CA LYS A 50 9.36 23.21 17.82
C LYS A 50 9.64 22.14 18.87
N ASP A 51 8.86 22.14 19.94
CA ASP A 51 9.04 21.17 21.01
C ASP A 51 8.69 19.76 20.54
N PHE A 52 7.81 19.59 19.55
CA PHE A 52 7.41 18.30 19.03
C PHE A 52 8.32 17.74 17.94
N ILE A 53 9.34 18.49 17.49
CA ILE A 53 10.21 18.07 16.39
C ILE A 53 10.88 16.72 16.70
N TRP A 54 11.32 16.50 17.94
CA TRP A 54 11.97 15.23 18.31
C TRP A 54 11.00 14.03 18.21
N ILE A 55 9.72 14.21 18.55
CA ILE A 55 8.70 13.17 18.39
C ILE A 55 8.47 12.91 16.90
N MET A 56 8.34 13.96 16.10
CA MET A 56 8.18 13.80 14.64
C MET A 56 9.38 13.10 14.00
N SER A 57 10.61 13.40 14.42
CA SER A 57 11.82 12.72 13.95
C SER A 57 11.78 11.21 14.17
N ILE A 58 10.99 10.74 15.15
CA ILE A 58 10.76 9.31 15.41
C ILE A 58 9.53 8.83 14.62
N ILE A 59 8.39 9.48 14.74
CA ILE A 59 7.14 8.98 14.14
C ILE A 59 7.26 8.93 12.60
N VAL A 60 7.81 9.96 11.97
CA VAL A 60 7.84 10.07 10.50
C VAL A 60 8.57 8.91 9.80
N PRO A 61 9.79 8.50 10.22
CA PRO A 61 10.45 7.34 9.62
C PRO A 61 9.96 6.00 10.18
N PHE A 62 9.61 5.91 11.47
CA PHE A 62 9.24 4.62 12.07
C PHE A 62 7.81 4.21 11.74
N THR A 63 6.86 5.14 11.54
CA THR A 63 5.49 4.77 11.20
C THR A 63 5.38 4.00 9.87
N PRO A 64 5.97 4.46 8.74
CA PRO A 64 5.99 3.68 7.49
C PRO A 64 6.69 2.32 7.64
N LEU A 65 7.74 2.25 8.46
CA LEU A 65 8.47 1.01 8.70
C LEU A 65 7.62 0.00 9.51
N VAL A 66 6.95 0.46 10.56
CA VAL A 66 6.04 -0.39 11.35
C VAL A 66 4.79 -0.79 10.54
N LEU A 67 4.30 0.10 9.67
CA LEU A 67 3.24 -0.23 8.70
C LEU A 67 3.70 -1.38 7.78
N GLU A 68 4.94 -1.35 7.31
CA GLU A 68 5.50 -2.47 6.53
C GLU A 68 5.56 -3.77 7.33
N ILE A 69 6.12 -3.75 8.54
CA ILE A 69 6.23 -4.94 9.41
C ILE A 69 4.86 -5.53 9.74
N THR A 70 3.85 -4.69 9.98
CA THR A 70 2.47 -5.15 10.24
C THR A 70 1.75 -5.65 8.98
N GLY A 71 2.39 -5.54 7.82
CA GLY A 71 1.88 -6.01 6.53
C GLY A 71 0.90 -5.06 5.88
N TYR A 72 0.93 -3.77 6.21
CA TYR A 72 0.03 -2.75 5.67
C TYR A 72 0.12 -2.64 4.15
N TYR A 73 1.33 -2.78 3.59
CA TYR A 73 1.60 -2.66 2.16
C TYR A 73 1.40 -3.96 1.36
N HIS A 74 1.12 -5.09 2.02
CA HIS A 74 0.92 -6.35 1.32
C HIS A 74 -0.45 -6.36 0.62
N HIS A 75 -0.42 -6.72 -0.67
CA HIS A 75 -1.62 -7.02 -1.48
C HIS A 75 -2.69 -5.90 -1.42
N PRO A 76 -2.35 -4.65 -1.78
CA PRO A 76 -3.23 -3.49 -1.57
C PRO A 76 -4.60 -3.64 -2.24
N LEU A 77 -4.69 -4.38 -3.36
CA LEU A 77 -5.93 -4.54 -4.12
C LEU A 77 -6.88 -5.63 -3.56
N GLN A 78 -6.35 -6.65 -2.90
CA GLN A 78 -7.14 -7.78 -2.38
C GLN A 78 -7.53 -7.60 -0.89
N LYS A 79 -7.07 -6.51 -0.29
CA LYS A 79 -7.19 -6.26 1.15
C LYS A 79 -8.53 -5.64 1.53
N THR A 80 -9.24 -6.27 2.47
CA THR A 80 -10.47 -5.75 3.08
C THR A 80 -10.19 -4.55 4.00
N ILE A 81 -11.11 -3.59 4.07
CA ILE A 81 -11.01 -2.40 4.93
C ILE A 81 -10.76 -2.77 6.41
N LEU A 82 -11.42 -3.82 6.90
CA LEU A 82 -11.23 -4.33 8.27
C LEU A 82 -9.80 -4.80 8.54
N LEU A 83 -9.15 -5.42 7.54
CA LEU A 83 -7.76 -5.85 7.69
C LEU A 83 -6.82 -4.64 7.77
N SER A 84 -7.06 -3.62 6.94
CA SER A 84 -6.31 -2.35 6.99
C SER A 84 -6.47 -1.66 8.33
N LEU A 85 -7.69 -1.60 8.87
CA LEU A 85 -7.95 -1.02 10.19
C LEU A 85 -7.25 -1.80 11.31
N LYS A 86 -7.27 -3.14 11.25
CA LYS A 86 -6.58 -4.01 12.22
C LYS A 86 -5.05 -3.82 12.20
N GLN A 87 -4.45 -3.71 11.01
CA GLN A 87 -3.02 -3.47 10.88
C GLN A 87 -2.62 -2.06 11.33
N TYR A 88 -3.47 -1.07 11.04
CA TYR A 88 -3.28 0.29 11.55
C TYR A 88 -3.35 0.31 13.09
N ALA A 89 -4.34 -0.35 13.69
CA ALA A 89 -4.45 -0.47 15.15
C ALA A 89 -3.20 -1.15 15.76
N LYS A 90 -2.67 -2.21 15.14
CA LYS A 90 -1.40 -2.82 15.58
C LYS A 90 -0.22 -1.85 15.48
N THR A 91 -0.14 -1.08 14.38
CA THR A 91 0.89 -0.06 14.18
C THR A 91 0.84 1.00 15.27
N LEU A 92 -0.36 1.48 15.62
CA LEU A 92 -0.56 2.44 16.69
C LEU A 92 -0.06 1.94 18.04
N ILE A 93 -0.31 0.67 18.37
CA ILE A 93 0.18 0.07 19.62
C ILE A 93 1.71 0.06 19.62
N ILE A 94 2.35 -0.39 18.54
CA ILE A 94 3.82 -0.47 18.45
C ILE A 94 4.45 0.93 18.53
N ILE A 95 3.94 1.88 17.75
CA ILE A 95 4.43 3.27 17.77
C ILE A 95 4.18 3.93 19.13
N GLY A 96 3.02 3.67 19.75
CA GLY A 96 2.69 4.17 21.09
C GLY A 96 3.64 3.64 22.16
N VAL A 97 3.99 2.35 22.11
CA VAL A 97 5.01 1.75 23.00
C VAL A 97 6.39 2.36 22.74
N LEU A 98 6.76 2.56 21.48
CA LEU A 98 8.04 3.16 21.10
C LEU A 98 8.16 4.60 21.62
N ILE A 99 7.14 5.44 21.41
CA ILE A 99 7.08 6.81 21.93
C ILE A 99 7.11 6.78 23.47
N GLY A 100 6.30 5.92 24.09
CA GLY A 100 6.26 5.77 25.55
C GLY A 100 7.63 5.43 26.15
N GLY A 101 8.33 4.47 25.53
CA GLY A 101 9.71 4.14 25.87
C GLY A 101 10.63 5.36 25.72
N CYS A 102 10.60 6.04 24.57
CA CYS A 102 11.42 7.23 24.35
C CYS A 102 11.14 8.34 25.37
N VAL A 103 9.88 8.60 25.74
CA VAL A 103 9.54 9.60 26.76
C VAL A 103 10.18 9.26 28.11
N VAL A 104 10.14 7.98 28.52
CA VAL A 104 10.76 7.50 29.76
C VAL A 104 12.29 7.64 29.72
N PHE A 105 12.92 7.23 28.62
CA PHE A 105 14.38 7.29 28.48
C PHE A 105 14.94 8.71 28.32
N PHE A 106 14.27 9.56 27.54
CA PHE A 106 14.75 10.93 27.28
C PHE A 106 14.35 11.92 28.38
N GLN A 107 13.52 11.51 29.36
CA GLN A 107 12.99 12.34 30.44
C GLN A 107 12.36 13.66 29.96
N LYS A 108 12.01 13.76 28.67
CA LYS A 108 11.33 14.92 28.13
C LYS A 108 9.87 14.79 28.51
N GLY A 109 9.42 15.70 29.38
CA GLY A 109 8.07 15.69 29.96
C GLY A 109 6.99 15.43 28.92
N ALA A 110 5.96 14.69 29.33
CA ALA A 110 4.87 14.23 28.47
C ALA A 110 4.25 15.41 27.70
N GLN A 111 4.68 15.57 26.45
CA GLN A 111 4.07 16.54 25.56
C GLN A 111 2.61 16.19 25.34
N SER A 112 1.79 17.21 25.06
CA SER A 112 0.33 17.14 25.08
C SER A 112 -0.21 15.85 24.45
N ARG A 113 -0.73 14.95 25.31
CA ARG A 113 -1.35 13.67 24.91
C ARG A 113 -2.48 13.88 23.89
N GLY A 114 -3.16 15.02 23.97
CA GLY A 114 -4.21 15.42 23.03
C GLY A 114 -3.71 15.51 21.58
N VAL A 115 -2.48 15.99 21.36
CA VAL A 115 -1.91 16.05 20.00
C VAL A 115 -1.68 14.65 19.45
N LEU A 116 -1.25 13.69 20.27
CA LEU A 116 -1.05 12.30 19.85
C LEU A 116 -2.39 11.60 19.54
N ILE A 117 -3.43 11.88 20.32
CA ILE A 117 -4.78 11.35 20.05
C ILE A 117 -5.32 11.92 18.73
N LEU A 118 -5.21 13.23 18.52
CA LEU A 118 -5.61 13.87 17.27
C LEU A 118 -4.80 13.35 16.07
N LEU A 119 -3.48 13.20 16.24
CA LEU A 119 -2.61 12.60 15.22
C LEU A 119 -3.07 11.19 14.85
N THR A 120 -3.46 10.39 15.84
CA THR A 120 -3.94 9.03 15.61
C THR A 120 -5.21 9.01 14.77
N LEU A 121 -6.16 9.92 15.07
CA LEU A 121 -7.42 10.03 14.35
C LEU A 121 -7.24 10.61 12.95
N ILE A 122 -6.55 11.75 12.84
CA ILE A 122 -6.34 12.48 11.59
C ILE A 122 -5.37 11.73 10.69
N GLY A 123 -4.23 11.30 11.22
CA GLY A 123 -3.24 10.52 10.49
C GLY A 123 -3.81 9.18 10.01
N GLY A 124 -4.54 8.48 10.89
CA GLY A 124 -5.21 7.23 10.52
C GLY A 124 -6.27 7.42 9.46
N GLY A 125 -7.11 8.45 9.62
CA GLY A 125 -8.08 8.85 8.62
C GLY A 125 -7.44 9.16 7.26
N MET A 126 -6.35 9.93 7.25
CA MET A 126 -5.64 10.28 6.01
C MET A 126 -4.97 9.07 5.35
N LEU A 127 -4.35 8.17 6.12
CA LEU A 127 -3.75 6.95 5.58
C LEU A 127 -4.81 6.02 4.99
N LEU A 128 -5.92 5.80 5.70
CA LEU A 128 -7.03 4.98 5.21
C LEU A 128 -7.71 5.62 3.98
N ALA A 129 -7.88 6.94 3.99
CA ALA A 129 -8.42 7.67 2.84
C ALA A 129 -7.49 7.55 1.62
N LYS A 130 -6.18 7.72 1.80
CA LYS A 130 -5.18 7.51 0.75
C LYS A 130 -5.27 6.09 0.19
N GLU A 131 -5.33 5.07 1.05
CA GLU A 131 -5.45 3.67 0.63
C GLU A 131 -6.72 3.45 -0.19
N TYR A 132 -7.86 3.99 0.26
CA TYR A 132 -9.12 3.91 -0.46
C TYR A 132 -9.07 4.60 -1.83
N LEU A 133 -8.50 5.81 -1.89
CA LEU A 133 -8.33 6.57 -3.13
C LEU A 133 -7.42 5.84 -4.12
N LEU A 134 -6.31 5.26 -3.65
CA LEU A 134 -5.42 4.46 -4.48
C LEU A 134 -6.12 3.23 -5.06
N LYS A 135 -6.85 2.46 -4.23
CA LYS A 135 -7.63 1.31 -4.74
C LYS A 135 -8.65 1.74 -5.77
N LYS A 136 -9.39 2.83 -5.51
CA LYS A 136 -10.39 3.37 -6.43
C LYS A 136 -9.76 3.83 -7.75
N PHE A 137 -8.61 4.50 -7.68
CA PHE A 137 -7.88 4.97 -8.85
C PHE A 137 -7.37 3.80 -9.70
N ILE A 138 -6.73 2.80 -9.08
CA ILE A 138 -6.23 1.61 -9.78
C ILE A 138 -7.40 0.85 -10.42
N ARG A 139 -8.48 0.58 -9.66
CA ARG A 139 -9.66 -0.13 -10.18
C ARG A 139 -10.32 0.63 -11.33
N ARG A 140 -10.36 1.97 -11.26
CA ARG A 140 -10.88 2.81 -12.35
C ARG A 140 -9.98 2.73 -13.59
N GLN A 141 -8.66 2.75 -13.44
CA GLN A 141 -7.72 2.64 -14.56
C GLN A 141 -7.76 1.27 -15.24
N VAL A 142 -7.93 0.20 -14.45
CA VAL A 142 -8.15 -1.16 -14.96
C VAL A 142 -9.47 -1.24 -15.74
N ASN A 143 -10.57 -0.72 -15.19
CA ASN A 143 -11.87 -0.69 -15.88
C ASN A 143 -11.87 0.17 -17.15
N LEU A 144 -10.98 1.16 -17.24
CA LEU A 144 -10.80 2.01 -18.42
C LEU A 144 -9.87 1.38 -19.48
N GLY A 145 -9.37 0.15 -19.27
CA GLY A 145 -8.53 -0.57 -20.23
C GLY A 145 -7.11 -0.02 -20.39
N LYS A 146 -6.71 1.00 -19.62
CA LYS A 146 -5.39 1.67 -19.74
C LYS A 146 -4.25 0.92 -19.04
N TRP A 147 -4.58 0.01 -18.14
CA TRP A 147 -3.64 -0.93 -17.50
C TRP A 147 -4.08 -2.35 -17.81
N GLN A 148 -3.85 -2.75 -19.04
CA GLN A 148 -3.88 -4.15 -19.44
C GLN A 148 -2.42 -4.59 -19.70
N GLU A 149 -1.83 -5.35 -18.77
CA GLU A 149 -0.59 -6.07 -19.00
C GLU A 149 -0.89 -7.11 -20.09
N GLU A 150 -0.23 -6.96 -21.23
CA GLU A 150 -0.31 -7.91 -22.32
C GLU A 150 0.40 -9.20 -21.90
N VAL A 151 -0.28 -10.34 -22.04
CA VAL A 151 0.20 -11.66 -21.64
C VAL A 151 -0.07 -12.68 -22.73
N ILE A 152 0.86 -13.64 -22.86
CA ILE A 152 0.73 -14.80 -23.74
C ILE A 152 0.33 -16.00 -22.89
N LEU A 153 -0.69 -16.73 -23.33
CA LEU A 153 -1.02 -18.04 -22.77
C LEU A 153 -0.38 -19.11 -23.65
N ALA A 154 0.35 -20.02 -23.03
CA ALA A 154 0.93 -21.19 -23.68
C ALA A 154 0.47 -22.45 -22.95
N GLY A 155 -0.14 -23.40 -23.66
CA GLY A 155 -0.73 -24.56 -23.01
C GLY A 155 -1.57 -25.42 -23.93
N ASP A 156 -2.27 -26.38 -23.34
CA ASP A 156 -3.30 -27.14 -24.06
C ASP A 156 -4.57 -26.29 -24.28
N VAL A 157 -5.29 -26.53 -25.37
CA VAL A 157 -6.45 -25.71 -25.79
C VAL A 157 -7.59 -25.76 -24.77
N GLU A 158 -7.84 -26.91 -24.15
CA GLU A 158 -8.87 -27.03 -23.11
C GLU A 158 -8.46 -26.32 -21.81
N GLU A 159 -7.19 -26.39 -21.43
CA GLU A 159 -6.68 -25.74 -20.22
C GLU A 159 -6.58 -24.23 -20.36
N MET A 160 -6.17 -23.74 -21.54
CA MET A 160 -6.16 -22.31 -21.85
C MET A 160 -7.56 -21.72 -21.75
N LYS A 161 -8.60 -22.45 -22.20
CA LYS A 161 -9.99 -22.01 -22.11
C LYS A 161 -10.51 -21.99 -20.67
N ASN A 162 -10.21 -23.03 -19.89
CA ASN A 162 -10.56 -23.05 -18.46
C ASN A 162 -9.85 -21.94 -17.66
N PHE A 163 -8.61 -21.60 -18.02
CA PHE A 163 -7.89 -20.50 -17.38
C PHE A 163 -8.48 -19.13 -17.75
N GLU A 164 -8.91 -18.96 -19.00
CA GLU A 164 -9.60 -17.76 -19.47
C GLU A 164 -10.95 -17.56 -18.78
N ASP A 165 -11.77 -18.61 -18.65
CA ASP A 165 -13.05 -18.55 -17.94
C ASP A 165 -12.85 -18.19 -16.44
N ARG A 166 -11.74 -18.63 -15.83
CA ARG A 166 -11.36 -18.24 -14.46
C ARG A 166 -10.89 -16.78 -14.38
N LEU A 167 -10.14 -16.31 -15.38
CA LEU A 167 -9.71 -14.91 -15.46
C LEU A 167 -10.88 -13.95 -15.70
N GLU A 168 -11.89 -14.37 -16.47
CA GLU A 168 -13.11 -13.59 -16.68
C GLU A 168 -14.00 -13.56 -15.43
N SER A 169 -14.07 -14.66 -14.66
CA SER A 169 -14.92 -14.77 -13.47
C SER A 169 -14.32 -14.19 -12.17
N GLU A 170 -12.99 -14.21 -11.98
CA GLU A 170 -12.35 -13.76 -10.72
C GLU A 170 -11.97 -12.26 -10.64
N LEU A 171 -12.58 -11.41 -11.47
CA LEU A 171 -12.21 -10.01 -11.71
C LEU A 171 -10.96 -9.88 -12.58
N SER A 172 -11.19 -9.40 -13.80
CA SER A 172 -10.25 -8.94 -14.81
C SER A 172 -9.26 -7.91 -14.25
N PHE A 173 -8.23 -8.35 -13.55
CA PHE A 173 -7.14 -7.50 -13.09
C PHE A 173 -6.18 -7.22 -14.24
N GLY A 174 -6.61 -6.36 -15.16
CA GLY A 174 -5.70 -5.70 -16.08
C GLY A 174 -4.78 -6.64 -16.84
N LEU A 175 -5.27 -7.80 -17.27
CA LEU A 175 -4.55 -8.72 -18.14
C LEU A 175 -5.30 -8.78 -19.47
N LYS A 176 -4.57 -8.61 -20.57
CA LYS A 176 -5.10 -8.80 -21.92
C LYS A 176 -4.31 -9.95 -22.55
N VAL A 177 -5.01 -11.03 -22.88
CA VAL A 177 -4.40 -12.16 -23.59
C VAL A 177 -4.20 -11.74 -25.05
N VAL A 178 -2.94 -11.59 -25.46
CA VAL A 178 -2.61 -11.10 -26.81
C VAL A 178 -2.37 -12.25 -27.79
N LYS A 179 -1.90 -13.40 -27.30
CA LYS A 179 -1.70 -14.60 -28.13
C LYS A 179 -1.86 -15.87 -27.29
N LYS A 180 -2.42 -16.91 -27.93
CA LYS A 180 -2.55 -18.28 -27.41
C LYS A 180 -1.64 -19.17 -28.24
N ILE A 181 -0.80 -19.96 -27.59
CA ILE A 181 0.15 -20.86 -28.25
C ILE A 181 -0.11 -22.28 -27.74
N ASN A 182 -0.44 -23.18 -28.66
CA ASN A 182 -0.63 -24.57 -28.33
C ASN A 182 0.73 -25.29 -28.30
N LEU A 183 1.18 -25.69 -27.10
CA LEU A 183 2.49 -26.33 -26.92
C LEU A 183 2.58 -27.73 -27.56
N GLU A 184 1.46 -28.38 -27.87
CA GLU A 184 1.47 -29.69 -28.55
C GLU A 184 1.72 -29.59 -30.06
N ASN A 185 1.35 -28.46 -30.68
CA ASN A 185 1.38 -28.29 -32.14
C ASN A 185 2.31 -27.16 -32.61
N SER A 186 2.94 -26.41 -31.70
CA SER A 186 3.78 -25.25 -32.03
C SER A 186 5.23 -25.51 -31.67
N GLU A 187 6.14 -25.21 -32.60
CA GLU A 187 7.58 -25.27 -32.35
C GLU A 187 8.01 -24.16 -31.39
N SER A 188 9.02 -24.44 -30.56
CA SER A 188 9.56 -23.48 -29.57
C SER A 188 10.00 -22.13 -30.17
N GLU A 189 10.30 -22.08 -31.47
CA GLU A 189 10.61 -20.85 -32.21
C GLU A 189 9.43 -19.88 -32.31
N ASP A 190 8.19 -20.37 -32.41
CA ASP A 190 7.00 -19.52 -32.54
C ASP A 190 6.66 -18.80 -31.22
N LEU A 191 7.01 -19.41 -30.08
CA LEU A 191 6.92 -18.78 -28.77
C LEU A 191 7.93 -17.63 -28.67
N VAL A 192 9.17 -17.85 -29.09
CA VAL A 192 10.23 -16.82 -29.06
C VAL A 192 9.91 -15.66 -30.01
N LYS A 193 9.45 -15.95 -31.23
CA LYS A 193 8.99 -14.91 -32.16
C LYS A 193 7.84 -14.09 -31.58
N SER A 194 6.85 -14.75 -30.97
CA SER A 194 5.70 -14.08 -30.38
C SER A 194 6.08 -13.23 -29.16
N LEU A 195 7.08 -13.65 -28.37
CA LEU A 195 7.60 -12.84 -27.27
C LEU A 195 8.24 -11.53 -27.76
N HIS A 196 8.94 -11.58 -28.90
CA HIS A 196 9.59 -10.42 -29.50
C HIS A 196 8.58 -9.50 -30.21
N GLU A 197 7.62 -10.07 -30.95
CA GLU A 197 6.60 -9.34 -31.69
C GLU A 197 5.67 -8.52 -30.78
N TYR A 198 5.24 -9.12 -29.67
CA TYR A 198 4.30 -8.48 -28.75
C TYR A 198 4.97 -7.86 -27.52
N SER A 199 6.31 -7.92 -27.39
CA SER A 199 7.07 -7.33 -26.27
C SER A 199 6.48 -7.65 -24.89
N VAL A 200 6.08 -8.91 -24.72
CA VAL A 200 5.24 -9.36 -23.60
C VAL A 200 6.10 -9.57 -22.36
N ASN A 201 5.72 -8.98 -21.24
CA ASN A 201 6.50 -9.08 -20.00
C ASN A 201 6.28 -10.39 -19.24
N ARG A 202 5.21 -11.15 -19.53
CA ARG A 202 4.87 -12.42 -18.86
C ARG A 202 4.20 -13.41 -19.79
N VAL A 203 4.52 -14.70 -19.58
CA VAL A 203 3.89 -15.85 -20.22
C VAL A 203 3.27 -16.71 -19.13
N PHE A 204 2.01 -17.09 -19.30
CA PHE A 204 1.32 -18.04 -18.43
C PHE A 204 1.32 -19.41 -19.08
N PHE A 205 1.89 -20.41 -18.38
CA PHE A 205 1.88 -21.79 -18.81
C PHE A 205 0.69 -22.53 -18.18
N ALA A 206 -0.25 -22.95 -19.01
CA ALA A 206 -1.36 -23.81 -18.63
C ALA A 206 -1.03 -25.24 -19.07
N ALA A 207 -0.35 -25.99 -18.21
CA ALA A 207 0.01 -27.39 -18.49
C ALA A 207 -0.30 -28.29 -17.28
N LYS A 208 -1.08 -29.35 -17.52
CA LYS A 208 -1.51 -30.37 -16.55
C LYS A 208 -0.37 -31.09 -15.82
N HIS A 209 0.81 -31.18 -16.46
CA HIS A 209 2.02 -31.77 -15.89
C HIS A 209 3.27 -31.08 -16.42
N VAL A 210 3.87 -30.22 -15.61
CA VAL A 210 5.21 -29.66 -15.89
C VAL A 210 6.24 -30.47 -15.10
N SER A 211 6.85 -31.45 -15.74
CA SER A 211 8.17 -31.95 -15.33
C SER A 211 9.20 -30.92 -15.83
N PHE A 212 9.70 -30.10 -14.92
CA PHE A 212 10.84 -29.22 -15.15
C PHE A 212 12.14 -30.01 -15.36
#